data_AF-A0A446AQN2-F1
#
_entry.id   AF-A0A446AQN2-F1
#
_cell.length_a   1.000
_cell.length_b   1.000
_cell.length_c   1.000
_cell.angle_alpha   90.00
_cell.angle_beta   90.00
_cell.angle_gamma   90.00
#
_symmetry.space_group_name_H-M   'P 1'
#
loop_
_entity.id
_entity.type
_entity.pdbx_description
1 polymer ?
#
loop_
_entity_poly.entity_id
_entity_poly.type
_entity_poly.pdbx_seq_one_letter_code
_entity_poly.pdbx_strand_id
1 'polypeptide(L)'
;MRPKTNPKNLLDVTSYAPSTYGFIYLANILIFSLIYIFIFAGDFKGDAINYVQALYFSVVTVTTLGFGDLTPRLDAAPLLLTVITQVILGVITIGLFLNSISHKLSERKDSAQKELEEKAESDALKKLLTILKPAIVSYTEVISETYKVTTTRATGDFVKFTPENLFTQEYYDQISRQDFFSNETRYGEGVMTWGDFIEQENNNLIASIDDFLNKFSTSLPINLIELLASLKSHPFLHHYKQAKQVTQLERTLGVKIPRINLLSIEHSSVEAPNKPNSISDFHDKLLNLITQLDENTSGERIIINIDLRKGVTAPSIGSAIADIVKFGPFESQDS
;
A
#
# COMPACT_ATOMS: atom_id res chain seq x y z
N MET A 1 12.10 -11.72 -1.09
CA MET A 1 12.86 -12.19 0.09
C MET A 1 12.63 -13.70 0.21
N ARG A 2 13.62 -14.53 -0.13
CA ARG A 2 13.48 -16.00 0.04
C ARG A 2 13.55 -16.33 1.54
N PRO A 3 12.68 -17.17 2.10
CA PRO A 3 12.78 -17.55 3.51
C PRO A 3 14.11 -18.29 3.71
N LYS A 4 14.93 -17.81 4.66
CA LYS A 4 16.11 -18.53 5.14
C LYS A 4 15.64 -19.86 5.72
N THR A 5 15.87 -20.96 4.99
CA THR A 5 15.72 -22.31 5.54
C THR A 5 16.85 -22.53 6.53
N ASN A 6 16.55 -22.37 7.82
CA ASN A 6 17.44 -22.77 8.91
C ASN A 6 17.82 -24.26 8.72
N PRO A 7 19.09 -24.65 8.93
CA PRO A 7 19.45 -26.06 8.88
C PRO A 7 18.64 -26.79 9.95
N LYS A 8 17.86 -27.79 9.53
CA LYS A 8 17.07 -28.62 10.44
C LYS A 8 18.05 -29.34 11.38
N ASN A 9 18.13 -28.89 12.62
CA ASN A 9 18.84 -29.61 13.67
C ASN A 9 18.26 -31.02 13.76
N LEU A 10 19.12 -32.05 13.77
CA LEU A 10 18.71 -33.45 13.83
C LEU A 10 17.86 -33.79 15.07
N LEU A 11 17.86 -32.89 16.07
CA LEU A 11 17.14 -32.99 17.34
C LEU A 11 15.84 -32.19 17.39
N ASP A 12 15.46 -31.48 16.32
CA ASP A 12 14.17 -30.80 16.28
C ASP A 12 13.05 -31.79 15.93
N VAL A 13 12.70 -32.61 16.92
CA VAL A 13 11.61 -33.58 16.85
C VAL A 13 10.24 -32.94 16.99
N THR A 14 10.13 -31.61 16.99
CA THR A 14 8.85 -30.89 17.16
C THR A 14 8.26 -30.36 15.85
N SER A 15 9.06 -30.30 14.78
CA SER A 15 8.69 -29.68 13.50
C SER A 15 8.27 -30.67 12.40
N TYR A 16 8.10 -31.95 12.72
CA TYR A 16 7.60 -32.92 11.75
C TYR A 16 6.09 -32.80 11.51
N ALA A 17 5.64 -33.30 10.35
CA ALA A 17 4.21 -33.34 10.04
C ALA A 17 3.47 -34.30 10.99
N PRO A 18 2.20 -34.04 11.34
CA PRO A 18 1.40 -34.91 12.20
C PRO A 18 1.36 -36.37 11.70
N SER A 19 1.31 -36.57 10.38
CA SER A 19 1.35 -37.91 9.77
C SER A 19 2.58 -38.71 10.18
N THR A 20 3.75 -38.07 10.31
CA THR A 20 5.00 -38.74 10.67
C THR A 20 4.93 -39.32 12.09
N TYR A 21 4.42 -38.57 13.06
CA TYR A 21 4.21 -39.10 14.42
C TYR A 21 3.17 -40.21 14.44
N GLY A 22 2.12 -40.12 13.62
CA GLY A 22 1.15 -41.20 13.43
C GLY A 22 1.81 -42.49 12.91
N PHE A 23 2.69 -42.40 11.91
CA PHE A 23 3.45 -43.54 11.42
C PHE A 23 4.41 -44.10 12.48
N ILE A 24 5.10 -43.24 13.24
CA ILE A 24 5.98 -43.67 14.35
C ILE A 24 5.17 -44.42 15.42
N TYR A 25 3.98 -43.94 15.75
CA TYR A 25 3.09 -44.57 16.73
C TYR A 25 2.62 -45.96 16.26
N LEU A 26 2.24 -46.09 14.98
CA LEU A 26 1.88 -47.40 14.40
C LEU A 26 3.09 -48.34 14.30
N ALA A 27 4.26 -47.83 13.95
CA ALA A 27 5.49 -48.62 13.92
C ALA A 27 5.88 -49.12 15.32
N ASN A 28 5.68 -48.31 16.36
CA ASN A 28 5.88 -48.72 17.74
C ASN A 28 5.04 -49.97 18.08
N ILE A 29 3.74 -49.97 17.73
CA ILE A 29 2.86 -51.13 17.95
C ILE A 29 3.40 -52.39 17.25
N LEU A 30 3.77 -52.28 15.97
CA LEU A 30 4.23 -53.45 15.22
C LEU A 30 5.57 -53.98 15.73
N ILE A 31 6.53 -53.09 16.00
CA ILE A 31 7.87 -53.46 16.47
C ILE A 31 7.78 -54.14 17.84
N PHE A 32 7.04 -53.56 18.78
CA PHE A 32 6.91 -54.14 20.12
C PHE A 32 6.09 -55.44 20.11
N SER A 33 5.06 -55.55 19.25
CA SER A 33 4.36 -56.82 19.03
C SER A 33 5.32 -57.94 18.59
N LEU A 34 6.23 -57.65 17.64
CA LEU A 34 7.25 -58.62 17.20
C LEU A 34 8.23 -58.97 18.33
N ILE A 35 8.65 -57.98 19.12
CA ILE A 35 9.52 -58.21 20.29
C ILE A 35 8.84 -59.14 21.31
N TYR A 36 7.56 -58.91 21.61
CA TYR A 36 6.83 -59.73 22.57
C TYR A 36 6.70 -61.19 22.12
N ILE A 37 6.41 -61.44 20.83
CA ILE A 37 6.26 -62.81 20.34
C ILE A 37 7.60 -63.53 20.14
N PHE A 38 8.64 -62.86 19.63
CA PHE A 38 9.89 -63.54 19.29
C PHE A 38 10.85 -63.68 20.48
N ILE A 39 10.80 -62.75 21.44
CA ILE A 39 11.74 -62.71 22.57
C ILE A 39 11.08 -63.16 23.87
N PHE A 40 9.81 -62.80 24.09
CA PHE A 40 9.16 -62.90 25.39
C PHE A 40 7.90 -63.78 25.42
N ALA A 41 7.68 -64.64 24.42
CA ALA A 41 6.43 -65.40 24.31
C ALA A 41 6.09 -66.23 25.57
N GLY A 42 7.10 -66.79 26.24
CA GLY A 42 6.95 -67.60 27.45
C GLY A 42 6.96 -66.83 28.78
N ASP A 43 7.19 -65.52 28.75
CA ASP A 43 7.41 -64.69 29.95
C ASP A 43 6.13 -64.04 30.48
N PHE A 44 4.98 -64.47 29.95
CA PHE A 44 3.64 -64.10 30.42
C PHE A 44 3.10 -65.14 31.41
N LYS A 45 2.19 -64.73 32.29
CA LYS A 45 1.50 -65.67 33.19
C LYS A 45 0.62 -66.63 32.38
N GLY A 46 0.75 -67.93 32.63
CA GLY A 46 0.02 -68.98 31.90
C GLY A 46 0.80 -69.52 30.70
N ASP A 47 0.07 -69.85 29.64
CA ASP A 47 0.61 -70.37 28.39
C ASP A 47 1.34 -69.30 27.57
N ALA A 48 2.21 -69.75 26.67
CA ALA A 48 2.93 -68.85 25.77
C ALA A 48 1.96 -68.07 24.87
N ILE A 49 2.21 -66.77 24.71
CA ILE A 49 1.34 -65.91 23.90
C ILE A 49 1.48 -66.21 22.41
N ASN A 50 0.37 -66.12 21.67
CA ASN A 50 0.37 -66.21 20.21
C ASN A 50 0.49 -64.82 19.54
N TYR A 51 0.66 -64.78 18.21
CA TYR A 51 0.83 -63.53 17.45
C TYR A 51 -0.29 -62.50 17.68
N VAL A 52 -1.55 -62.96 17.79
CA VAL A 52 -2.70 -62.07 17.99
C VAL A 52 -2.67 -61.47 19.39
N GLN A 53 -2.35 -62.29 20.41
CA GLN A 53 -2.18 -61.84 21.79
C GLN A 53 -1.00 -60.87 21.95
N ALA A 54 0.11 -61.08 21.24
CA ALA A 54 1.25 -60.17 21.26
C ALA A 54 0.91 -58.79 20.65
N LEU A 55 0.20 -58.77 19.52
CA LEU A 55 -0.27 -57.53 18.89
C LEU A 55 -1.27 -56.81 19.81
N TYR A 56 -2.23 -57.55 20.34
CA TYR A 56 -3.21 -57.03 21.29
C TYR A 56 -2.54 -56.42 22.53
N PHE A 57 -1.60 -57.14 23.16
CA PHE A 57 -0.86 -56.64 24.31
C PHE A 57 -0.07 -55.37 23.98
N SER A 58 0.56 -55.30 22.81
CA SER A 58 1.28 -54.11 22.35
C SER A 58 0.35 -52.91 22.14
N VAL A 59 -0.83 -53.10 21.53
CA VAL A 59 -1.84 -52.06 21.36
C VAL A 59 -2.35 -51.55 22.71
N VAL A 60 -2.77 -52.45 23.60
CA VAL A 60 -3.32 -52.12 24.93
C VAL A 60 -2.28 -51.41 25.81
N THR A 61 -1.01 -51.80 25.69
CA THR A 61 0.11 -51.17 26.39
C THR A 61 0.38 -49.75 25.87
N VAL A 62 0.55 -49.55 24.56
CA VAL A 62 0.88 -48.21 24.01
C VAL A 62 -0.28 -47.22 24.11
N THR A 63 -1.51 -47.71 24.13
CA THR A 63 -2.73 -46.91 24.38
C THR A 63 -2.95 -46.65 25.85
N THR A 64 -2.10 -47.18 26.73
CA THR A 64 -2.19 -47.05 28.19
C THR A 64 -3.51 -47.58 28.78
N LEU A 65 -4.21 -48.47 28.05
CA LEU A 65 -5.46 -49.08 28.50
C LEU A 65 -5.22 -50.13 29.59
N GLY A 66 -4.20 -50.97 29.42
CA GLY A 66 -3.71 -51.90 30.46
C GLY A 66 -4.77 -52.83 31.07
N PHE A 67 -5.54 -53.56 30.25
CA PHE A 67 -6.66 -54.39 30.73
C PHE A 67 -6.27 -55.51 31.73
N GLY A 68 -5.01 -55.95 31.73
CA GLY A 68 -4.48 -56.92 32.70
C GLY A 68 -4.82 -58.39 32.44
N ASP A 69 -5.51 -58.68 31.35
CA ASP A 69 -5.81 -60.03 30.85
C ASP A 69 -4.55 -60.78 30.39
N LEU A 70 -3.59 -60.08 29.78
CA LEU A 70 -2.23 -60.57 29.54
C LEU A 70 -1.27 -59.88 30.51
N THR A 71 -0.74 -60.64 31.46
CA THR A 71 0.12 -60.11 32.52
C THR A 71 1.55 -60.66 32.40
N PRO A 72 2.58 -59.80 32.28
CA PRO A 72 3.98 -60.24 32.33
C PRO A 72 4.30 -60.83 33.71
N ARG A 73 5.17 -61.84 33.76
CA ARG A 73 5.63 -62.40 35.04
C ARG A 73 6.56 -61.40 35.74
N LEU A 74 6.49 -61.34 37.07
CA LEU A 74 7.21 -60.32 37.85
C LEU A 74 8.72 -60.59 37.93
N ASP A 75 9.12 -61.85 37.78
CA ASP A 75 10.51 -62.33 37.68
C ASP A 75 11.14 -62.08 36.29
N ALA A 76 10.34 -61.75 35.27
CA ALA A 76 10.81 -61.39 33.93
C ALA A 76 11.18 -59.90 33.82
N ALA A 77 12.22 -59.48 34.55
CA ALA A 77 12.68 -58.09 34.57
C ALA A 77 12.93 -57.46 33.16
N PRO A 78 13.50 -58.19 32.16
CA PRO A 78 13.69 -57.65 30.81
C PRO A 78 12.37 -57.34 30.07
N LEU A 79 11.32 -58.13 30.31
CA LEU A 79 9.98 -57.89 29.74
C LEU A 79 9.35 -56.64 30.34
N LEU A 80 9.43 -56.49 31.67
CA LEU A 80 8.92 -55.29 32.36
C LEU A 80 9.61 -54.02 31.87
N LEU A 81 10.94 -54.04 31.69
CA LEU A 81 11.68 -52.92 31.11
C LEU A 81 11.19 -52.58 29.70
N THR A 82 10.96 -53.59 28.87
CA THR A 82 10.46 -53.43 27.49
C THR A 82 9.07 -52.79 27.48
N VAL A 83 8.17 -53.22 28.36
CA VAL A 83 6.82 -52.63 28.53
C VAL A 83 6.92 -51.15 28.93
N ILE A 84 7.76 -50.82 29.91
CA ILE A 84 7.97 -49.43 30.36
C ILE A 84 8.50 -48.58 29.20
N THR A 85 9.49 -49.07 28.45
CA THR A 85 10.03 -48.38 27.27
C THR A 85 8.94 -48.14 26.22
N GLN A 86 8.08 -49.12 25.94
CA GLN A 86 6.99 -48.97 24.98
C GLN A 86 6.05 -47.83 25.39
N VAL A 87 5.62 -47.80 26.66
CA VAL A 87 4.70 -46.80 27.19
C VAL A 87 5.31 -45.39 27.08
N ILE A 88 6.57 -45.21 27.48
CA ILE A 88 7.26 -43.92 27.41
C ILE A 88 7.32 -43.42 25.95
N LEU A 89 7.70 -44.29 25.01
CA LEU A 89 7.75 -43.93 23.59
C LEU A 89 6.35 -43.59 23.03
N GLY A 90 5.32 -44.33 23.42
CA GLY A 90 3.93 -44.09 23.04
C GLY A 90 3.44 -42.71 23.49
N VAL A 91 3.63 -42.40 24.79
CA VAL A 91 3.21 -41.14 25.40
C VAL A 91 3.94 -39.94 24.79
N ILE A 92 5.26 -40.05 24.57
CA ILE A 92 6.03 -38.98 23.91
C ILE A 92 5.52 -38.75 22.49
N THR A 93 5.30 -39.82 21.72
CA THR A 93 4.88 -39.72 20.32
C THR A 93 3.48 -39.09 20.18
N ILE A 94 2.52 -39.47 21.02
CA ILE A 94 1.18 -38.85 20.99
C ILE A 94 1.22 -37.39 21.43
N GLY A 95 2.06 -37.03 22.41
CA GLY A 95 2.25 -35.64 22.83
C GLY A 95 2.80 -34.76 21.70
N LEU A 96 3.81 -35.26 20.97
CA LEU A 96 4.37 -34.57 19.81
C LEU A 96 3.36 -34.46 18.65
N PHE A 97 2.55 -35.50 18.43
CA PHE A 97 1.47 -35.47 17.46
C PHE A 97 0.44 -34.36 17.75
N LEU A 98 -0.03 -34.28 19.00
CA LEU A 98 -0.97 -33.26 19.44
C LEU A 98 -0.38 -31.85 19.32
N ASN A 99 0.90 -31.67 19.68
CA ASN A 99 1.59 -30.40 19.52
C ASN A 99 1.64 -29.94 18.05
N SER A 100 2.00 -30.85 17.14
CA SER A 100 2.08 -30.55 15.71
C SER A 100 0.71 -30.18 15.11
N ILE A 101 -0.37 -30.84 15.55
CA ILE A 101 -1.73 -30.47 15.15
C ILE A 101 -2.10 -29.08 15.68
N SER A 102 -1.80 -28.82 16.96
CA SER A 102 -2.10 -27.54 17.60
C SER A 102 -1.44 -26.37 16.86
N HIS A 103 -0.15 -26.50 16.55
CA HIS A 103 0.58 -25.49 15.76
C HIS A 103 -0.05 -25.27 14.39
N LYS A 104 -0.34 -26.33 13.63
CA LYS A 104 -0.97 -26.20 12.30
C LYS A 104 -2.35 -25.56 12.35
N LEU A 105 -3.13 -25.85 13.39
CA LEU A 105 -4.45 -25.24 13.56
C LEU A 105 -4.34 -23.76 13.93
N SER A 106 -3.39 -23.41 14.81
CA SER A 106 -3.11 -22.01 15.18
C SER A 106 -2.66 -21.22 13.97
N GLU A 107 -1.69 -21.71 13.20
CA GLU A 107 -1.20 -21.03 11.99
C GLU A 107 -2.33 -20.80 10.98
N ARG A 108 -3.20 -21.78 10.75
CA ARG A 108 -4.35 -21.63 9.86
C ARG A 108 -5.33 -20.57 10.35
N LYS A 109 -5.58 -20.51 11.66
CA LYS A 109 -6.45 -19.49 12.25
C LYS A 109 -5.83 -18.11 12.14
N ASP A 110 -4.56 -17.97 12.48
CA ASP A 110 -3.83 -16.70 12.43
C ASP A 110 -3.73 -16.18 10.99
N SER A 111 -3.48 -17.04 10.00
CA SER A 111 -3.48 -16.67 8.59
C SER A 111 -4.86 -16.25 8.09
N ALA A 112 -5.91 -17.03 8.40
CA ALA A 112 -7.27 -16.70 7.98
C ALA A 112 -7.78 -15.40 8.63
N GLN A 113 -7.44 -15.16 9.90
CA GLN A 113 -7.74 -13.93 10.62
C GLN A 113 -7.06 -12.72 9.97
N LYS A 114 -5.76 -12.83 9.64
CA LYS A 114 -5.02 -11.77 8.96
C LYS A 114 -5.60 -11.45 7.58
N GLU A 115 -5.93 -12.47 6.79
CA GLU A 115 -6.55 -12.28 5.47
C GLU A 115 -7.92 -11.57 5.57
N LEU A 116 -8.71 -11.88 6.62
CA LEU A 116 -9.97 -11.20 6.89
C LEU A 116 -9.78 -9.74 7.30
N GLU A 117 -8.82 -9.45 8.17
CA GLU A 117 -8.48 -8.10 8.62
C GLU A 117 -7.97 -7.24 7.45
N GLU A 118 -7.01 -7.75 6.67
CA GLU A 118 -6.47 -7.06 5.48
C GLU A 118 -7.57 -6.75 4.45
N LYS A 119 -8.49 -7.70 4.24
CA LYS A 119 -9.63 -7.49 3.34
C LYS A 119 -10.59 -6.43 3.88
N ALA A 120 -10.88 -6.44 5.17
CA ALA A 120 -11.76 -5.46 5.80
C ALA A 120 -11.15 -4.04 5.74
N GLU A 121 -9.85 -3.91 5.99
CA GLU A 121 -9.11 -2.65 5.85
C GLU A 121 -9.12 -2.15 4.41
N SER A 122 -8.85 -3.03 3.44
CA SER A 122 -8.91 -2.68 2.01
C SER A 122 -10.31 -2.19 1.63
N ASP A 123 -11.38 -2.91 2.01
CA ASP A 123 -12.75 -2.53 1.66
C ASP A 123 -13.18 -1.23 2.36
N ALA A 124 -12.70 -0.95 3.57
CA ALA A 124 -12.90 0.32 4.24
C ALA A 124 -12.21 1.46 3.49
N LEU A 125 -10.94 1.28 3.11
CA LEU A 125 -10.16 2.27 2.35
C LEU A 125 -10.84 2.61 1.02
N LYS A 126 -11.32 1.60 0.27
CA LYS A 126 -12.04 1.82 -1.00
C LYS A 126 -13.28 2.69 -0.83
N LYS A 127 -14.07 2.46 0.23
CA LYS A 127 -15.25 3.28 0.54
C LYS A 127 -14.86 4.73 0.84
N LEU A 128 -13.82 4.93 1.65
CA LEU A 128 -13.31 6.27 1.98
C LEU A 128 -12.80 7.00 0.73
N LEU A 129 -12.00 6.34 -0.09
CA LEU A 129 -11.50 6.90 -1.35
C LEU A 129 -12.62 7.20 -2.35
N THR A 130 -13.71 6.43 -2.34
CA THR A 130 -14.91 6.73 -3.13
C THR A 130 -15.58 8.03 -2.69
N ILE A 131 -15.52 8.38 -1.40
CA ILE A 131 -16.03 9.66 -0.88
C ILE A 131 -15.13 10.84 -1.29
N LEU A 132 -13.81 10.63 -1.37
CA LEU A 132 -12.86 11.67 -1.75
C LEU A 132 -12.82 11.92 -3.27
N LYS A 133 -13.06 10.88 -4.10
CA LYS A 133 -12.94 10.94 -5.57
C LYS A 133 -13.66 12.15 -6.21
N PRO A 134 -14.90 12.52 -5.84
CA PRO A 134 -15.59 13.69 -6.42
C PRO A 134 -14.84 15.01 -6.22
N ALA A 135 -14.19 15.22 -5.07
CA ALA A 135 -13.42 16.44 -4.81
C ALA A 135 -12.20 16.55 -5.74
N ILE A 136 -11.52 15.42 -5.97
CA ILE A 136 -10.37 15.36 -6.87
C ILE A 136 -10.79 15.49 -8.34
N VAL A 137 -11.90 14.84 -8.73
CA VAL A 137 -12.48 15.00 -10.08
C VAL A 137 -12.85 16.47 -10.33
N SER A 138 -13.50 17.14 -9.38
CA SER A 138 -13.79 18.58 -9.49
C SER A 138 -12.52 19.40 -9.71
N TYR A 139 -11.41 19.06 -9.03
CA TYR A 139 -10.15 19.76 -9.22
C TYR A 139 -9.50 19.48 -10.58
N THR A 140 -9.71 18.31 -11.18
CA THR A 140 -9.24 18.04 -12.54
C THR A 140 -9.94 18.92 -13.59
N GLU A 141 -11.13 19.42 -13.32
CA GLU A 141 -11.78 20.43 -14.18
C GLU A 141 -11.02 21.76 -14.15
N VAL A 142 -10.49 22.16 -12.99
CA VAL A 142 -9.64 23.35 -12.84
C VAL A 142 -8.36 23.22 -13.68
N ILE A 143 -7.76 22.03 -13.67
CA ILE A 143 -6.60 21.68 -14.51
C ILE A 143 -6.95 21.78 -16.00
N SER A 144 -8.14 21.31 -16.40
CA SER A 144 -8.60 21.41 -17.79
C SER A 144 -8.73 22.86 -18.26
N GLU A 145 -9.29 23.75 -17.41
CA GLU A 145 -9.42 25.18 -17.71
C GLU A 145 -8.05 25.85 -17.72
N THR A 146 -7.15 25.46 -16.80
CA THR A 146 -5.78 25.97 -16.74
C THR A 146 -5.03 25.65 -18.02
N TYR A 147 -5.14 24.42 -18.52
CA TYR A 147 -4.57 24.04 -19.80
C TYR A 147 -5.17 24.88 -20.94
N LYS A 148 -6.49 25.03 -20.97
CA LYS A 148 -7.22 25.74 -22.02
C LYS A 148 -6.84 27.22 -22.13
N VAL A 149 -6.63 27.92 -21.01
CA VAL A 149 -6.24 29.35 -21.03
C VAL A 149 -4.75 29.58 -21.28
N THR A 150 -3.93 28.53 -21.19
CA THR A 150 -2.48 28.64 -21.36
C THR A 150 -1.97 28.01 -22.66
N THR A 151 -2.76 27.18 -23.33
CA THR A 151 -2.36 26.51 -24.56
C THR A 151 -2.48 27.41 -25.78
N THR A 152 -1.55 27.25 -26.72
CA THR A 152 -1.62 27.84 -28.06
C THR A 152 -2.27 26.90 -29.07
N ARG A 153 -2.59 25.66 -28.66
CA ARG A 153 -3.20 24.64 -29.52
C ARG A 153 -4.73 24.87 -29.57
N ALA A 154 -5.25 25.14 -30.76
CA ALA A 154 -6.69 25.13 -31.02
C ALA A 154 -7.03 23.92 -31.90
N THR A 155 -7.84 23.01 -31.38
CA THR A 155 -8.37 21.86 -32.15
C THR A 155 -9.84 22.08 -32.48
N GLY A 156 -10.37 21.34 -33.46
CA GLY A 156 -11.79 21.42 -33.81
C GLY A 156 -12.74 20.79 -32.77
N ASP A 157 -12.20 20.01 -31.83
CA ASP A 157 -12.92 19.10 -30.96
C ASP A 157 -12.37 19.04 -29.52
N PHE A 158 -13.07 18.31 -28.66
CA PHE A 158 -12.63 17.94 -27.31
C PHE A 158 -11.42 17.01 -27.37
N VAL A 159 -10.43 17.28 -26.51
CA VAL A 159 -9.26 16.41 -26.33
C VAL A 159 -9.34 15.76 -24.95
N LYS A 160 -9.13 14.44 -24.91
CA LYS A 160 -9.12 13.66 -23.68
C LYS A 160 -7.70 13.31 -23.30
N PHE A 161 -7.31 13.60 -22.07
CA PHE A 161 -6.03 13.21 -21.51
C PHE A 161 -6.22 12.33 -20.27
N THR A 162 -5.36 11.33 -20.11
CA THR A 162 -5.10 10.75 -18.78
C THR A 162 -4.18 11.69 -18.02
N PRO A 163 -4.29 11.80 -16.69
CA PRO A 163 -3.41 12.64 -15.87
C PRO A 163 -1.91 12.41 -16.15
N GLU A 164 -1.51 11.14 -16.28
CA GLU A 164 -0.13 10.73 -16.64
C GLU A 164 0.36 11.34 -17.96
N ASN A 165 -0.52 11.47 -18.95
CA ASN A 165 -0.19 12.01 -20.27
C ASN A 165 -0.30 13.53 -20.32
N LEU A 166 -1.07 14.14 -19.41
CA LEU A 166 -1.18 15.60 -19.33
C LEU A 166 -0.01 16.19 -18.55
N PHE A 167 0.37 15.58 -17.42
CA PHE A 167 1.38 16.07 -16.47
C PHE A 167 2.80 15.84 -17.00
N THR A 168 3.15 16.63 -18.02
CA THR A 168 4.42 16.58 -18.72
C THR A 168 5.19 17.89 -18.52
N GLN A 169 6.48 17.88 -18.84
CA GLN A 169 7.29 19.12 -18.84
C GLN A 169 6.71 20.20 -19.75
N GLU A 170 6.16 19.84 -20.92
CA GLU A 170 5.47 20.79 -21.80
C GLU A 170 4.28 21.46 -21.10
N TYR A 171 3.50 20.69 -20.35
CA TYR A 171 2.40 21.21 -19.56
C TYR A 171 2.89 22.14 -18.44
N TYR A 172 3.93 21.76 -17.69
CA TYR A 172 4.48 22.60 -16.61
C TYR A 172 5.03 23.93 -17.13
N ASP A 173 5.68 23.92 -18.30
CA ASP A 173 6.16 25.12 -19.01
C ASP A 173 5.02 26.02 -19.50
N GLN A 174 3.89 25.41 -19.82
CA GLN A 174 2.69 26.12 -20.26
C GLN A 174 2.04 26.84 -19.06
N ILE A 175 1.81 26.12 -17.96
CA ILE A 175 1.08 26.65 -16.81
C ILE A 175 1.92 27.57 -15.92
N SER A 176 3.25 27.55 -16.04
CA SER A 176 4.12 28.52 -15.38
C SER A 176 4.02 29.94 -15.97
N ARG A 177 3.45 30.08 -17.18
CA ARG A 177 3.23 31.36 -17.88
C ARG A 177 1.84 31.98 -17.63
N GLN A 178 1.07 31.46 -16.66
CA GLN A 178 -0.27 31.95 -16.37
C GLN A 178 -0.30 33.45 -16.03
N ASP A 179 -1.23 34.18 -16.65
CA ASP A 179 -1.58 35.54 -16.26
C ASP A 179 -2.79 35.54 -15.33
N PHE A 180 -2.53 35.62 -14.03
CA PHE A 180 -3.57 35.66 -13.01
C PHE A 180 -4.47 36.92 -13.07
N PHE A 181 -4.16 37.91 -13.89
CA PHE A 181 -4.93 39.16 -13.98
C PHE A 181 -5.85 39.25 -15.19
N SER A 182 -5.87 38.21 -16.03
CA SER A 182 -6.79 38.18 -17.15
C SER A 182 -8.23 38.19 -16.66
N ASN A 183 -9.05 39.01 -17.31
CA ASN A 183 -10.50 39.06 -17.12
C ASN A 183 -11.23 38.03 -17.99
N GLU A 184 -10.50 37.28 -18.82
CA GLU A 184 -11.05 36.23 -19.67
C GLU A 184 -11.02 34.90 -18.93
N THR A 185 -12.20 34.45 -18.49
CA THR A 185 -12.41 33.14 -17.84
C THR A 185 -13.56 32.40 -18.50
N ARG A 186 -13.81 31.14 -18.13
CA ARG A 186 -14.97 30.37 -18.59
C ARG A 186 -16.32 31.01 -18.25
N TYR A 187 -16.35 31.93 -17.27
CA TYR A 187 -17.55 32.63 -16.84
C TYR A 187 -17.86 33.88 -17.69
N GLY A 188 -16.98 34.23 -18.63
CA GLY A 188 -17.11 35.39 -19.50
C GLY A 188 -16.15 36.52 -19.13
N GLU A 189 -15.97 37.46 -20.06
CA GLU A 189 -15.09 38.60 -19.90
C GLU A 189 -15.59 39.55 -18.80
N GLY A 190 -14.70 39.90 -17.86
CA GLY A 190 -14.97 40.90 -16.82
C GLY A 190 -15.83 40.41 -15.64
N VAL A 191 -16.20 39.13 -15.62
CA VAL A 191 -16.99 38.53 -14.51
C VAL A 191 -16.11 38.24 -13.30
N MET A 192 -14.92 37.69 -13.53
CA MET A 192 -13.95 37.31 -12.49
C MET A 192 -12.55 37.27 -13.10
N THR A 193 -11.52 37.59 -12.32
CA THR A 193 -10.12 37.42 -12.79
C THR A 193 -9.71 35.94 -12.74
N TRP A 194 -8.80 35.53 -13.61
CA TRP A 194 -8.25 34.17 -13.59
C TRP A 194 -7.66 33.79 -12.22
N GLY A 195 -6.98 34.74 -11.57
CA GLY A 195 -6.43 34.58 -10.23
C GLY A 195 -7.48 34.38 -9.15
N ASP A 196 -8.60 35.12 -9.20
CA ASP A 196 -9.70 34.93 -8.24
C ASP A 196 -10.44 33.60 -8.46
N PHE A 197 -10.52 33.11 -9.71
CA PHE A 197 -11.04 31.78 -10.01
C PHE A 197 -10.14 30.68 -9.42
N ILE A 198 -8.84 30.72 -9.69
CA ILE A 198 -7.87 29.75 -9.14
C ILE A 198 -7.82 29.82 -7.61
N GLU A 199 -7.93 31.03 -7.02
CA GLU A 199 -8.07 31.23 -5.57
C GLU A 199 -9.23 30.44 -5.01
N GLN A 200 -10.42 30.63 -5.58
CA GLN A 200 -11.64 29.97 -5.12
C GLN A 200 -11.52 28.46 -5.22
N GLU A 201 -11.08 27.94 -6.37
CA GLU A 201 -11.03 26.50 -6.60
C GLU A 201 -9.91 25.79 -5.80
N ASN A 202 -8.75 26.43 -5.62
CA ASN A 202 -7.71 25.91 -4.74
C ASN A 202 -8.20 25.87 -3.28
N ASN A 203 -8.92 26.90 -2.81
CA ASN A 203 -9.50 26.89 -1.47
C ASN A 203 -10.57 25.80 -1.31
N ASN A 204 -11.39 25.54 -2.34
CA ASN A 204 -12.37 24.45 -2.34
C ASN A 204 -11.68 23.08 -2.21
N LEU A 205 -10.58 22.85 -2.94
CA LEU A 205 -9.79 21.62 -2.83
C LEU A 205 -9.22 21.46 -1.42
N ILE A 206 -8.58 22.51 -0.88
CA ILE A 206 -7.99 22.49 0.46
C ILE A 206 -9.06 22.17 1.51
N ALA A 207 -10.21 22.85 1.45
CA ALA A 207 -11.32 22.62 2.38
C ALA A 207 -11.88 21.19 2.28
N SER A 208 -11.98 20.64 1.06
CA SER A 208 -12.45 19.28 0.85
C SER A 208 -11.49 18.23 1.43
N ILE A 209 -10.18 18.42 1.22
CA ILE A 209 -9.15 17.55 1.81
C ILE A 209 -9.16 17.68 3.34
N ASP A 210 -9.28 18.90 3.87
CA ASP A 210 -9.34 19.13 5.31
C ASP A 210 -10.57 18.49 5.97
N ASP A 211 -11.76 18.66 5.39
CA ASP A 211 -12.98 18.02 5.88
C ASP A 211 -12.86 16.49 5.85
N PHE A 212 -12.26 15.94 4.80
CA PHE A 212 -12.00 14.51 4.67
C PHE A 212 -11.03 14.01 5.76
N LEU A 213 -9.88 14.68 5.95
CA LEU A 213 -8.90 14.31 6.96
C LEU A 213 -9.47 14.44 8.38
N ASN A 214 -10.25 15.49 8.65
CA ASN A 214 -10.88 15.67 9.97
C ASN A 214 -11.87 14.55 10.30
N LYS A 215 -12.61 14.06 9.30
CA LYS A 215 -13.60 12.98 9.48
C LYS A 215 -12.97 11.59 9.53
N PHE A 216 -11.91 11.35 8.77
CA PHE A 216 -11.43 10.00 8.48
C PHE A 216 -9.97 9.72 8.84
N SER A 217 -9.22 10.68 9.39
CA SER A 217 -7.78 10.51 9.71
C SER A 217 -7.45 9.26 10.53
N THR A 218 -8.30 8.84 11.46
CA THR A 218 -8.06 7.64 12.29
C THR A 218 -8.18 6.33 11.53
N SER A 219 -8.85 6.34 10.38
CA SER A 219 -9.13 5.14 9.56
C SER A 219 -8.31 5.10 8.28
N LEU A 220 -7.47 6.12 8.03
CA LEU A 220 -6.66 6.22 6.83
C LEU A 220 -5.23 5.72 7.08
N PRO A 221 -4.61 5.07 6.09
CA PRO A 221 -3.19 4.78 6.11
C PRO A 221 -2.33 6.05 6.30
N ILE A 222 -1.25 5.96 7.09
CA ILE A 222 -0.37 7.09 7.41
C ILE A 222 0.20 7.76 6.16
N ASN A 223 0.61 6.98 5.17
CA ASN A 223 1.14 7.49 3.90
C ASN A 223 0.10 8.29 3.11
N LEU A 224 -1.18 7.92 3.17
CA LEU A 224 -2.25 8.68 2.52
C LEU A 224 -2.55 9.98 3.28
N ILE A 225 -2.49 9.96 4.62
CA ILE A 225 -2.61 11.18 5.43
C ILE A 225 -1.48 12.16 5.09
N GLU A 226 -0.24 11.67 5.01
CA GLU A 226 0.93 12.47 4.64
C GLU A 226 0.78 13.05 3.23
N LEU A 227 0.36 12.23 2.26
CA LEU A 227 0.09 12.68 0.89
C LEU A 227 -0.95 13.80 0.85
N LEU A 228 -2.10 13.60 1.50
CA LEU A 228 -3.18 14.60 1.54
C LEU A 228 -2.76 15.87 2.28
N ALA A 229 -2.05 15.75 3.40
CA ALA A 229 -1.52 16.88 4.16
C ALA A 229 -0.50 17.69 3.34
N SER A 230 0.37 17.00 2.60
CA SER A 230 1.36 17.65 1.72
C SER A 230 0.72 18.32 0.50
N LEU A 231 -0.35 17.74 -0.07
CA LEU A 231 -1.11 18.32 -1.17
C LEU A 231 -1.79 19.63 -0.77
N LYS A 232 -2.55 19.63 0.34
CA LYS A 232 -3.29 20.82 0.78
C LYS A 232 -2.39 21.99 1.21
N SER A 233 -1.18 21.69 1.68
CA SER A 233 -0.21 22.70 2.15
C SER A 233 0.80 23.09 1.07
N HIS A 234 0.64 22.56 -0.15
CA HIS A 234 1.60 22.76 -1.21
C HIS A 234 1.65 24.23 -1.67
N PRO A 235 2.85 24.84 -1.79
CA PRO A 235 3.01 26.24 -2.21
C PRO A 235 2.28 26.60 -3.51
N PHE A 236 2.25 25.68 -4.48
CA PHE A 236 1.53 25.81 -5.76
C PHE A 236 0.10 26.34 -5.59
N LEU A 237 -0.65 25.85 -4.58
CA LEU A 237 -2.03 26.26 -4.33
C LEU A 237 -2.15 27.73 -3.89
N HIS A 238 -1.04 28.36 -3.50
CA HIS A 238 -0.96 29.73 -3.01
C HIS A 238 -0.19 30.68 -3.94
N HIS A 239 0.28 30.23 -5.10
CA HIS A 239 1.07 31.07 -6.01
C HIS A 239 0.31 32.31 -6.50
N TYR A 240 -1.01 32.20 -6.71
CA TYR A 240 -1.82 33.36 -7.10
C TYR A 240 -1.82 34.45 -6.00
N LYS A 241 -1.76 34.11 -4.70
CA LYS A 241 -1.73 35.10 -3.60
C LYS A 241 -0.51 35.99 -3.72
N GLN A 242 0.62 35.37 -4.05
CA GLN A 242 1.88 36.08 -4.29
C GLN A 242 1.77 36.99 -5.51
N ALA A 243 1.18 36.52 -6.61
CA ALA A 243 0.92 37.34 -7.78
C ALA A 243 0.04 38.56 -7.44
N LYS A 244 -1.09 38.34 -6.75
CA LYS A 244 -2.04 39.40 -6.33
C LYS A 244 -1.37 40.46 -5.44
N GLN A 245 -0.52 40.05 -4.51
CA GLN A 245 0.25 40.96 -3.66
C GLN A 245 1.23 41.82 -4.47
N VAL A 246 1.95 41.21 -5.42
CA VAL A 246 2.88 41.93 -6.31
C VAL A 246 2.12 43.02 -7.08
N THR A 247 0.97 42.71 -7.66
CA THR A 247 0.20 43.72 -8.42
C THR A 247 -0.48 44.77 -7.55
N GLN A 248 -0.89 44.44 -6.33
CA GLN A 248 -1.32 45.48 -5.37
C GLN A 248 -0.18 46.46 -5.08
N LEU A 249 1.06 45.98 -4.95
CA LEU A 249 2.24 46.81 -4.79
C LEU A 249 2.54 47.65 -6.05
N GLU A 250 2.37 47.11 -7.25
CA GLU A 250 2.51 47.88 -8.49
C GLU A 250 1.51 49.04 -8.56
N ARG A 251 0.26 48.79 -8.18
CA ARG A 251 -0.79 49.82 -8.16
C ARG A 251 -0.54 50.90 -7.12
N THR A 252 0.00 50.55 -5.95
CA THR A 252 0.29 51.51 -4.89
C THR A 252 1.58 52.30 -5.13
N LEU A 253 2.59 51.68 -5.73
CA LEU A 253 3.90 52.28 -5.95
C LEU A 253 4.04 52.92 -7.34
N GLY A 254 3.14 52.63 -8.29
CA GLY A 254 3.23 53.10 -9.67
C GLY A 254 4.43 52.53 -10.45
N VAL A 255 5.08 51.48 -9.92
CA VAL A 255 6.27 50.85 -10.51
C VAL A 255 5.87 49.47 -11.00
N LYS A 256 6.29 49.11 -12.23
CA LYS A 256 6.18 47.74 -12.73
C LYS A 256 7.19 46.86 -11.99
N ILE A 257 6.70 45.87 -11.26
CA ILE A 257 7.53 44.89 -10.57
C ILE A 257 7.73 43.73 -11.54
N PRO A 258 8.97 43.28 -11.78
CA PRO A 258 9.20 42.11 -12.61
C PRO A 258 8.44 40.92 -12.03
N ARG A 259 7.55 40.33 -12.84
CA ARG A 259 6.73 39.19 -12.43
C ARG A 259 7.64 38.03 -12.06
N ILE A 260 7.36 37.36 -10.94
CA ILE A 260 8.04 36.12 -10.59
C ILE A 260 7.70 35.09 -11.67
N ASN A 261 8.70 34.70 -12.44
CA ASN A 261 8.51 33.71 -13.49
C ASN A 261 8.56 32.32 -12.88
N LEU A 262 7.43 31.63 -12.78
CA LEU A 262 7.38 30.26 -12.27
C LEU A 262 8.24 29.30 -13.13
N LEU A 263 8.53 29.64 -14.40
CA LEU A 263 9.46 28.89 -15.25
C LEU A 263 10.88 28.83 -14.67
N SER A 264 11.36 29.92 -14.05
CA SER A 264 12.73 29.93 -13.52
C SER A 264 12.87 29.03 -12.30
N ILE A 265 11.78 28.82 -11.55
CA ILE A 265 11.73 27.90 -10.41
C ILE A 265 11.70 26.44 -10.91
N GLU A 266 10.91 26.15 -11.94
CA GLU A 266 10.81 24.82 -12.56
C GLU A 266 12.16 24.37 -13.15
N HIS A 267 12.78 25.24 -13.96
CA HIS A 267 14.04 24.97 -14.68
C HIS A 267 15.31 25.29 -13.91
N SER A 268 15.23 25.77 -12.66
CA SER A 268 16.44 26.07 -11.89
C SER A 268 17.25 24.80 -11.62
N SER A 269 18.48 24.76 -12.14
CA SER A 269 19.48 23.73 -11.85
C SER A 269 20.17 23.90 -10.49
N VAL A 270 19.79 24.94 -9.72
CA VAL A 270 20.38 25.22 -8.41
C VAL A 270 19.70 24.34 -7.35
N GLU A 271 20.45 23.39 -6.79
CA GLU A 271 20.08 22.67 -5.58
C GLU A 271 20.19 23.63 -4.37
N ALA A 272 19.12 24.37 -4.10
CA ALA A 272 19.00 25.16 -2.89
C ALA A 272 18.34 24.30 -1.80
N PRO A 273 18.77 24.38 -0.52
CA PRO A 273 18.18 23.62 0.59
C PRO A 273 16.70 23.95 0.88
N ASN A 274 16.11 24.91 0.16
CA ASN A 274 14.69 25.25 0.12
C ASN A 274 14.27 25.64 -1.32
N LYS A 275 14.61 24.85 -2.35
CA LYS A 275 14.08 25.08 -3.70
C LYS A 275 12.54 25.12 -3.59
N PRO A 276 11.86 26.18 -4.04
CA PRO A 276 10.40 26.24 -3.96
C PRO A 276 9.85 25.01 -4.68
N ASN A 277 8.94 24.28 -4.02
CA ASN A 277 8.38 23.06 -4.59
C ASN A 277 7.83 23.37 -5.98
N SER A 278 8.27 22.58 -6.96
CA SER A 278 7.99 22.80 -8.37
C SER A 278 6.52 22.58 -8.67
N ILE A 279 6.08 23.10 -9.82
CA ILE A 279 4.77 22.78 -10.37
C ILE A 279 4.67 21.26 -10.58
N SER A 280 5.76 20.63 -11.04
CA SER A 280 5.87 19.17 -11.14
C SER A 280 5.63 18.44 -9.81
N ASP A 281 6.24 18.85 -8.69
CA ASP A 281 6.07 18.15 -7.40
C ASP A 281 4.60 18.12 -6.95
N PHE A 282 3.85 19.21 -7.13
CA PHE A 282 2.42 19.23 -6.85
C PHE A 282 1.66 18.22 -7.72
N HIS A 283 1.92 18.24 -9.03
CA HIS A 283 1.21 17.38 -9.98
C HIS A 283 1.60 15.91 -9.84
N ASP A 284 2.83 15.60 -9.43
CA ASP A 284 3.28 14.24 -9.12
C ASP A 284 2.58 13.70 -7.87
N LYS A 285 2.41 14.52 -6.82
CA LYS A 285 1.61 14.15 -5.65
C LYS A 285 0.13 13.97 -6.01
N LEU A 286 -0.41 14.85 -6.83
CA LEU A 286 -1.79 14.76 -7.29
C LEU A 286 -1.99 13.51 -8.15
N LEU A 287 -1.03 13.20 -9.02
CA LEU A 287 -1.02 11.99 -9.83
C LEU A 287 -1.02 10.75 -8.95
N ASN A 288 -0.16 10.70 -7.93
CA ASN A 288 -0.13 9.61 -6.96
C ASN A 288 -1.50 9.42 -6.28
N LEU A 289 -2.14 10.51 -5.86
CA LEU A 289 -3.49 10.46 -5.29
C LEU A 289 -4.52 9.94 -6.30
N ILE A 290 -4.49 10.43 -7.54
CA ILE A 290 -5.39 9.98 -8.61
C ILE A 290 -5.18 8.49 -8.92
N THR A 291 -3.94 8.02 -9.01
CA THR A 291 -3.62 6.59 -9.18
C THR A 291 -4.20 5.76 -8.04
N GLN A 292 -4.01 6.18 -6.78
CA GLN A 292 -4.62 5.51 -5.64
C GLN A 292 -6.15 5.51 -5.70
N LEU A 293 -6.78 6.61 -6.12
CA LEU A 293 -8.22 6.67 -6.31
C LEU A 293 -8.68 5.70 -7.40
N ASP A 294 -8.00 5.63 -8.54
CA ASP A 294 -8.39 4.75 -9.65
C ASP A 294 -8.15 3.27 -9.36
N GLU A 295 -7.13 2.92 -8.58
CA GLU A 295 -6.88 1.54 -8.15
C GLU A 295 -7.88 1.05 -7.09
N ASN A 296 -8.37 1.95 -6.24
CA ASN A 296 -9.21 1.60 -5.09
C ASN A 296 -10.70 1.92 -5.27
N THR A 297 -11.08 2.71 -6.29
CA THR A 297 -12.50 2.99 -6.55
C THR A 297 -13.00 2.19 -7.74
N SER A 298 -14.24 1.69 -7.65
CA SER A 298 -14.91 1.09 -8.80
C SER A 298 -15.43 2.20 -9.70
N GLY A 299 -15.03 2.22 -10.97
CA GLY A 299 -15.52 3.21 -11.93
C GLY A 299 -14.57 3.43 -13.11
N GLU A 300 -14.93 4.36 -13.98
CA GLU A 300 -14.01 4.83 -15.03
C GLU A 300 -12.82 5.55 -14.39
N ARG A 301 -11.65 5.38 -15.02
CA ARG A 301 -10.45 6.13 -14.67
C ARG A 301 -10.72 7.62 -14.77
N ILE A 302 -10.06 8.42 -13.93
CA ILE A 302 -10.17 9.87 -14.01
C ILE A 302 -9.58 10.32 -15.36
N ILE A 303 -10.41 10.92 -16.21
CA ILE A 303 -10.03 11.45 -17.52
C ILE A 303 -10.26 12.96 -17.49
N ILE A 304 -9.26 13.71 -17.96
CA ILE A 304 -9.30 15.15 -18.08
C ILE A 304 -9.80 15.48 -19.49
N ASN A 305 -11.03 15.98 -19.58
CA ASN A 305 -11.63 16.39 -20.85
C ASN A 305 -11.40 17.89 -21.04
N ILE A 306 -10.76 18.27 -22.14
CA ILE A 306 -10.42 19.67 -22.43
C ILE A 306 -11.16 20.11 -23.70
N ASP A 307 -11.93 21.19 -23.60
CA ASP A 307 -12.60 21.81 -24.74
C ASP A 307 -11.66 22.81 -25.44
N LEU A 308 -11.15 22.42 -26.61
CA LEU A 308 -10.23 23.24 -27.40
C LEU A 308 -10.89 23.79 -28.68
N ARG A 309 -12.23 23.76 -28.78
CA ARG A 309 -12.97 24.25 -29.94
C ARG A 309 -12.66 25.72 -30.26
N LYS A 310 -12.62 26.06 -31.55
CA LYS A 310 -12.35 27.43 -32.03
C LYS A 310 -13.32 28.45 -31.40
N GLY A 311 -12.77 29.50 -30.80
CA GLY A 311 -13.53 30.56 -30.13
C GLY A 311 -13.88 30.26 -28.66
N VAL A 312 -13.51 29.09 -28.15
CA VAL A 312 -13.67 28.70 -26.73
C VAL A 312 -12.34 28.77 -25.98
N THR A 313 -11.22 28.59 -26.68
CA THR A 313 -9.87 28.82 -26.14
C THR A 313 -9.66 30.32 -25.92
N ALA A 314 -9.34 30.72 -24.69
CA ALA A 314 -8.85 32.08 -24.45
C ALA A 314 -7.59 32.31 -25.33
N PRO A 315 -7.34 33.52 -25.85
CA PRO A 315 -6.06 33.85 -26.49
C PRO A 315 -4.93 33.43 -25.56
N SER A 316 -3.78 33.00 -26.10
CA SER A 316 -2.58 32.80 -25.27
C SER A 316 -2.29 34.09 -24.51
N ILE A 317 -2.56 34.10 -23.20
CA ILE A 317 -2.34 35.29 -22.37
C ILE A 317 -0.85 35.31 -22.04
N GLY A 318 -0.06 35.82 -23.00
CA GLY A 318 1.38 35.73 -22.96
C GLY A 318 2.12 36.14 -24.24
N SER A 319 1.44 36.59 -25.31
CA SER A 319 2.12 37.16 -26.49
C SER A 319 2.86 38.49 -26.21
N ALA A 320 2.88 38.94 -24.95
CA ALA A 320 3.59 40.13 -24.49
C ALA A 320 4.09 39.94 -23.05
N ILE A 321 5.04 39.04 -22.79
CA ILE A 321 5.93 39.20 -21.63
C ILE A 321 7.38 39.15 -22.09
N ALA A 322 7.98 40.34 -21.97
CA ALA A 322 9.32 40.69 -21.52
C ALA A 322 10.46 39.70 -21.74
N ASP A 323 11.55 40.24 -22.27
CA ASP A 323 12.83 39.56 -22.51
C ASP A 323 13.21 38.62 -21.36
N ILE A 324 13.65 37.42 -21.77
CA ILE A 324 14.30 36.44 -20.91
C ILE A 324 15.45 37.16 -20.21
N VAL A 325 15.31 37.45 -18.91
CA VAL A 325 16.41 37.95 -18.11
C VAL A 325 17.44 36.83 -17.99
N LYS A 326 18.46 36.88 -18.84
CA LYS A 326 19.66 36.04 -18.70
C LYS A 326 20.40 36.50 -17.44
N PHE A 327 20.38 35.69 -16.38
CA PHE A 327 21.35 35.82 -15.30
C PHE A 327 22.66 35.17 -15.73
N GLY A 328 23.48 35.92 -16.46
CA GLY A 328 24.88 35.63 -16.77
C GLY A 328 25.73 36.87 -16.49
N PRO A 329 27.04 36.75 -16.26
CA PRO A 329 27.87 37.90 -15.91
C PRO A 329 27.84 38.90 -17.06
N PHE A 330 27.55 40.16 -16.72
CA PHE A 330 27.46 41.29 -17.64
C PHE A 330 28.70 41.36 -18.53
N GLU A 331 28.55 41.09 -19.83
CA GLU A 331 29.52 41.59 -20.81
C GLU A 331 29.24 43.09 -21.02
N SER A 332 30.24 43.90 -20.71
CA SER A 332 30.27 45.32 -21.01
C SER A 332 30.22 45.51 -22.53
N GLN A 333 29.15 46.15 -23.02
CA GLN A 333 29.18 46.71 -24.37
C GLN A 333 30.05 47.98 -24.34
N ASP A 334 31.29 47.83 -24.78
CA ASP A 334 32.08 48.91 -25.37
C ASP A 334 31.75 49.03 -26.87
N SER A 335 31.90 50.27 -27.36
CA SER A 335 31.71 50.83 -28.72
C SER A 335 30.31 51.22 -29.17
#